data_AF-A0A924RZU4-F1
#
_entry.id   AF-A0A924RZU4-F1
#
_cell.length_a   1.000
_cell.length_b   1.000
_cell.length_c   1.000
_cell.angle_alpha   90.00
_cell.angle_beta   90.00
_cell.angle_gamma   90.00
#
_symmetry.space_group_name_H-M   'P 1'
#
loop_
_entity.id
_entity.type
_entity.pdbx_description
1 polymer ?
#
loop_
_entity_poly.entity_id
_entity_poly.type
_entity_poly.pdbx_seq_one_letter_code
_entity_poly.pdbx_strand_id
1 'polypeptide(L)'
;MKKILRMISLVTIMIFAQACSKDDDNQITIQEHDKNQMMSIMHGLLDKMGAMQKTNDPDNDFAMMMKMHHQGAIEMSNEELKSGDDAQMKKTAQMIIDAQTVEIGQLTAFLNSHPTHTQIYPN
;
A
#
# COMPACT_ATOMS: atom_id res chain seq x y z
N MET A 1 -30.22 27.77 -61.60
CA MET A 1 -28.81 27.81 -61.17
C MET A 1 -28.50 26.55 -60.38
N LYS A 2 -27.55 25.73 -60.88
CA LYS A 2 -26.68 24.74 -60.19
C LYS A 2 -26.19 23.77 -61.26
N LYS A 3 -24.99 24.04 -61.81
CA LYS A 3 -24.34 23.20 -62.82
C LYS A 3 -23.37 22.24 -62.12
N ILE A 4 -23.41 21.01 -62.60
CA ILE A 4 -22.60 19.84 -62.28
C ILE A 4 -21.13 20.09 -62.65
N LEU A 5 -20.17 19.68 -61.81
CA LEU A 5 -18.84 19.30 -62.29
C LEU A 5 -18.17 18.29 -61.33
N ARG A 6 -17.98 17.06 -61.83
CA ARG A 6 -17.13 16.03 -61.23
C ARG A 6 -15.70 16.33 -61.71
N MET A 7 -14.74 16.46 -60.79
CA MET A 7 -13.31 16.36 -61.12
C MET A 7 -12.72 15.18 -60.37
N ILE A 8 -12.48 14.11 -61.14
CA ILE A 8 -11.51 13.08 -60.82
C ILE A 8 -10.15 13.73 -61.07
N SER A 9 -9.30 13.87 -60.04
CA SER A 9 -7.89 14.19 -60.25
C SER A 9 -7.02 13.09 -59.68
N LEU A 10 -6.07 12.70 -60.51
CA LEU A 10 -5.16 11.58 -60.37
C LEU A 10 -4.32 11.62 -59.08
N VAL A 11 -4.17 10.41 -58.53
CA VAL A 11 -3.02 9.85 -57.82
C VAL A 11 -1.68 10.47 -58.26
N THR A 12 -0.85 10.99 -57.34
CA THR A 12 0.50 10.43 -57.05
C THR A 12 1.32 11.24 -56.03
N ILE A 13 1.99 10.49 -55.14
CA ILE A 13 3.28 10.75 -54.48
C ILE A 13 3.28 11.71 -53.28
N MET A 14 3.21 11.10 -52.09
CA MET A 14 4.19 11.34 -51.04
C MET A 14 4.50 10.01 -50.36
N ILE A 15 5.59 9.37 -50.78
CA ILE A 15 6.23 8.31 -50.02
C ILE A 15 7.48 8.93 -49.36
N PHE A 16 7.72 8.52 -48.11
CA PHE A 16 8.91 8.71 -47.28
C PHE A 16 9.05 10.04 -46.52
N ALA A 17 8.52 10.06 -45.29
CA ALA A 17 9.36 10.12 -44.07
C ALA A 17 8.47 10.20 -42.82
N GLN A 18 7.77 9.11 -42.48
CA GLN A 18 7.46 8.86 -41.07
C GLN A 18 8.44 7.80 -40.60
N ALA A 19 9.60 8.30 -40.18
CA ALA A 19 10.61 7.52 -39.49
C ALA A 19 9.95 6.93 -38.22
N CYS A 20 10.07 5.61 -38.08
CA CYS A 20 9.81 4.78 -36.92
C CYS A 20 9.30 5.52 -35.66
N SER A 21 7.98 5.46 -35.42
CA SER A 21 7.53 5.42 -34.04
C SER A 21 7.82 4.01 -33.56
N LYS A 22 8.73 3.86 -32.60
CA LYS A 22 8.81 2.62 -31.83
C LYS A 22 7.50 2.55 -31.05
N ASP A 23 6.62 1.64 -31.45
CA ASP A 23 5.49 1.24 -30.65
C ASP A 23 6.04 0.50 -29.43
N ASP A 24 6.33 1.24 -28.36
CA ASP A 24 6.48 0.68 -27.02
C ASP A 24 5.08 0.66 -26.37
N ASP A 25 4.18 -0.10 -27.00
CA ASP A 25 2.85 -0.41 -26.47
C ASP A 25 2.96 -1.45 -25.36
N ASN A 26 3.58 -1.04 -24.26
CA ASN A 26 3.33 -1.65 -22.97
C ASN A 26 2.80 -0.53 -22.07
N GLN A 27 1.52 -0.24 -22.18
CA GLN A 27 0.79 0.60 -21.22
C GLN A 27 0.72 -0.12 -19.85
N ILE A 28 1.87 -0.28 -19.19
CA ILE A 28 1.91 -0.44 -17.75
C ILE A 28 1.70 0.97 -17.20
N THR A 29 0.45 1.28 -16.88
CA THR A 29 0.16 2.46 -16.06
C THR A 29 0.74 2.16 -14.68
N ILE A 30 1.94 2.67 -14.37
CA ILE A 30 2.50 2.64 -13.02
C ILE A 30 1.53 3.44 -12.15
N GLN A 31 0.70 2.75 -11.38
CA GLN A 31 -0.14 3.41 -10.38
C GLN A 31 0.82 4.09 -9.40
N GLU A 32 0.71 5.41 -9.24
CA GLU A 32 1.56 6.10 -8.28
C GLU A 32 1.30 5.53 -6.90
N HIS A 33 2.38 5.03 -6.29
CA HIS A 33 2.39 4.10 -5.16
C HIS A 33 1.63 4.64 -3.91
N ASP A 34 1.43 5.95 -3.81
CA ASP A 34 0.81 6.63 -2.65
C ASP A 34 -0.60 7.20 -2.88
N LYS A 35 -1.21 7.04 -4.06
CA LYS A 35 -2.56 7.63 -4.31
C LYS A 35 -3.70 6.92 -3.58
N ASN A 36 -3.46 5.73 -3.02
CA ASN A 36 -4.45 4.98 -2.26
C ASN A 36 -4.24 5.21 -0.76
N GLN A 37 -5.27 5.68 -0.05
CA GLN A 37 -5.23 5.92 1.40
C GLN A 37 -4.79 4.67 2.19
N MET A 38 -5.23 3.48 1.77
CA MET A 38 -4.81 2.21 2.36
C MET A 38 -3.31 1.98 2.22
N MET A 39 -2.75 2.29 1.03
CA MET A 39 -1.31 2.18 0.78
C MET A 39 -0.52 3.22 1.57
N SER A 40 -1.04 4.45 1.70
CA SER A 40 -0.41 5.49 2.51
C SER A 40 -0.30 5.08 3.98
N ILE A 41 -1.35 4.46 4.55
CA ILE A 41 -1.31 3.89 5.90
C ILE A 41 -0.25 2.79 5.99
N MET A 42 -0.22 1.86 5.02
CA MET A 42 0.79 0.80 4.99
C MET A 42 2.22 1.33 4.89
N HIS A 43 2.51 2.35 4.07
CA HIS A 43 3.86 2.94 4.01
C HIS A 43 4.24 3.62 5.31
N GLY A 44 3.32 4.39 5.90
CA GLY A 44 3.56 5.00 7.21
C GLY A 44 3.88 3.95 8.28
N LEU A 45 3.22 2.79 8.24
CA LEU A 45 3.52 1.67 9.12
C LEU A 45 4.91 1.07 8.82
N LEU A 46 5.21 0.79 7.55
CA LEU A 46 6.49 0.19 7.14
C LEU A 46 7.68 1.10 7.49
N ASP A 47 7.54 2.40 7.32
CA ASP A 47 8.56 3.39 7.70
C ASP A 47 8.81 3.38 9.21
N LYS A 48 7.75 3.39 10.02
CA LYS A 48 7.85 3.30 11.49
C LYS A 48 8.49 1.99 11.93
N MET A 49 8.10 0.86 11.32
CA MET A 49 8.68 -0.45 11.63
C MET A 49 10.15 -0.54 11.20
N GLY A 50 10.52 0.05 10.06
CA GLY A 50 11.89 0.11 9.57
C GLY A 50 12.79 0.98 10.44
N ALA A 51 12.25 2.04 11.03
CA ALA A 51 12.96 2.93 11.96
C ALA A 51 13.07 2.38 13.39
N MET A 52 12.41 1.26 13.71
CA MET A 52 12.43 0.68 15.05
C MET A 52 13.83 0.16 15.40
N GLN A 53 14.33 0.59 16.57
CA GLN A 53 15.57 0.08 17.14
C GLN A 53 15.35 -1.32 17.70
N LYS A 54 16.11 -2.28 17.17
CA LYS A 54 16.09 -3.68 17.63
C LYS A 54 16.92 -3.81 18.90
N THR A 55 16.45 -4.66 19.81
CA THR A 55 17.07 -4.93 21.10
C THR A 55 18.04 -6.11 21.06
N ASN A 56 18.05 -6.87 19.94
CA ASN A 56 18.71 -8.18 19.80
C ASN A 56 18.15 -9.27 20.73
N ASP A 57 17.03 -8.98 21.37
CA ASP A 57 16.22 -9.95 22.10
C ASP A 57 15.04 -10.33 21.19
N PRO A 58 14.99 -11.57 20.67
CA PRO A 58 13.93 -12.00 19.77
C PRO A 58 12.52 -11.87 20.35
N ASP A 59 12.35 -12.05 21.66
CA ASP A 59 11.04 -12.00 22.31
C ASP A 59 10.54 -10.56 22.35
N ASN A 60 11.41 -9.64 22.77
CA ASN A 60 11.12 -8.20 22.77
C ASN A 60 10.93 -7.66 21.35
N ASP A 61 11.81 -8.01 20.42
CA ASP A 61 11.74 -7.54 19.03
C ASP A 61 10.46 -8.03 18.35
N PHE A 62 10.06 -9.29 18.56
CA PHE A 62 8.78 -9.82 18.07
C PHE A 62 7.60 -9.04 18.65
N ALA A 63 7.56 -8.86 19.98
CA ALA A 63 6.44 -8.18 20.63
C ALA A 63 6.31 -6.71 20.22
N MET A 64 7.43 -5.99 20.08
CA MET A 64 7.43 -4.62 19.58
C MET A 64 6.98 -4.56 18.12
N MET A 65 7.46 -5.46 17.25
CA MET A 65 7.08 -5.49 15.84
C MET A 65 5.60 -5.81 15.67
N MET A 66 5.09 -6.83 16.37
CA MET A 66 3.68 -7.23 16.27
C MET A 66 2.75 -6.17 16.83
N LYS A 67 3.13 -5.48 17.90
CA LYS A 67 2.36 -4.34 18.41
C LYS A 67 2.20 -3.24 17.37
N MET A 68 3.26 -2.87 16.67
CA MET A 68 3.18 -1.87 15.59
C MET A 68 2.39 -2.39 14.39
N HIS A 69 2.64 -3.62 13.95
CA HIS A 69 1.91 -4.26 12.86
C HIS A 69 0.39 -4.27 13.14
N HIS A 70 0.00 -4.63 14.36
CA HIS A 70 -1.40 -4.62 14.79
C HIS A 70 -2.01 -3.22 14.81
N GLN A 71 -1.25 -2.21 15.24
CA GLN A 71 -1.69 -0.82 15.17
C GLN A 71 -1.99 -0.38 13.73
N GLY A 72 -1.16 -0.78 12.78
CA GLY A 72 -1.40 -0.53 11.35
C GLY A 72 -2.66 -1.24 10.82
N ALA A 73 -2.90 -2.49 11.23
CA ALA A 73 -4.12 -3.21 10.86
C ALA A 73 -5.39 -2.53 11.41
N ILE A 74 -5.32 -1.96 12.62
CA ILE A 74 -6.40 -1.15 13.20
C ILE A 74 -6.59 0.15 12.41
N GLU A 75 -5.53 0.85 12.03
CA GLU A 75 -5.61 2.07 11.21
C GLU A 75 -6.29 1.80 9.86
N MET A 76 -5.89 0.72 9.17
CA MET A 76 -6.52 0.28 7.93
C MET A 76 -7.99 -0.11 8.10
N SER A 77 -8.31 -0.83 9.18
CA SER A 77 -9.68 -1.25 9.47
C SER A 77 -10.58 -0.04 9.76
N ASN A 78 -10.05 0.98 10.44
CA ASN A 78 -10.78 2.24 10.65
C ASN A 78 -11.03 2.97 9.33
N GLU A 79 -10.08 2.94 8.38
CA GLU A 79 -10.32 3.52 7.05
C GLU A 79 -11.42 2.77 6.30
N GLU A 80 -11.48 1.43 6.39
CA GLU A 80 -12.58 0.63 5.81
C GLU A 80 -13.94 0.99 6.46
N LEU A 81 -14.00 1.12 7.78
CA LEU A 81 -15.24 1.53 8.46
C LEU A 81 -15.72 2.92 8.01
N LYS A 82 -14.78 3.84 7.82
CA LYS A 82 -15.05 5.24 7.45
C LYS A 82 -15.42 5.41 5.98
N SER A 83 -14.67 4.77 5.08
CA SER A 83 -14.69 5.07 3.64
C SER A 83 -15.15 3.90 2.77
N GLY A 84 -15.24 2.68 3.32
CA GLY A 84 -15.79 1.53 2.60
C GLY A 84 -17.31 1.57 2.50
N ASP A 85 -17.88 0.74 1.63
CA ASP A 85 -19.33 0.66 1.38
C ASP A 85 -19.89 -0.77 1.56
N ASP A 86 -19.06 -1.81 1.55
CA ASP A 86 -19.50 -3.18 1.68
C ASP A 86 -19.73 -3.57 3.16
N ALA A 87 -20.95 -4.01 3.49
CA ALA A 87 -21.33 -4.32 4.86
C ALA A 87 -20.55 -5.51 5.44
N GLN A 88 -20.18 -6.49 4.61
CA GLN A 88 -19.41 -7.64 5.06
C GLN A 88 -17.95 -7.24 5.33
N MET A 89 -17.36 -6.34 4.54
CA MET A 89 -16.02 -5.80 4.78
C MET A 89 -15.96 -4.92 6.01
N LYS A 90 -16.96 -4.06 6.26
CA LYS A 90 -17.05 -3.31 7.52
C LYS A 90 -17.16 -4.21 8.74
N LYS A 91 -17.92 -5.31 8.65
CA LYS A 91 -17.98 -6.31 9.71
C LYS A 91 -16.61 -6.95 9.95
N THR A 92 -15.89 -7.29 8.89
CA THR A 92 -14.52 -7.81 8.99
C THR A 92 -13.58 -6.81 9.64
N ALA A 93 -13.64 -5.54 9.25
CA ALA A 93 -12.84 -4.47 9.83
C ALA A 93 -13.09 -4.31 11.34
N GLN A 94 -14.35 -4.34 11.78
CA GLN A 94 -14.67 -4.30 13.21
C GLN A 94 -14.09 -5.52 13.97
N MET A 95 -14.20 -6.72 13.41
CA MET A 95 -13.61 -7.92 14.04
C MET A 95 -12.09 -7.84 14.16
N ILE A 96 -11.41 -7.27 13.16
CA ILE A 96 -9.96 -7.03 13.21
C ILE A 96 -9.63 -6.04 14.33
N ILE A 97 -10.37 -4.93 14.45
CA ILE A 97 -10.16 -3.95 15.51
C ILE A 97 -10.30 -4.59 16.89
N ASP A 98 -11.37 -5.34 17.11
CA ASP A 98 -11.66 -5.97 18.41
C ASP A 98 -10.56 -6.96 18.79
N ALA A 99 -10.17 -7.86 17.87
CA ALA A 99 -9.15 -8.87 18.13
C ALA A 99 -7.77 -8.24 18.36
N GLN A 100 -7.33 -7.36 17.47
CA GLN A 100 -5.97 -6.84 17.52
C GLN A 100 -5.78 -5.81 18.64
N THR A 101 -6.85 -5.16 19.11
CA THR A 101 -6.81 -4.34 20.33
C THR A 101 -6.46 -5.19 21.57
N VAL A 102 -7.04 -6.39 21.67
CA VAL A 102 -6.73 -7.33 22.76
C VAL A 102 -5.28 -7.81 22.67
N GLU A 103 -4.81 -8.17 21.47
CA GLU A 103 -3.44 -8.63 21.24
C GLU A 103 -2.42 -7.52 21.56
N ILE A 104 -2.68 -6.26 21.19
CA ILE A 104 -1.84 -5.11 21.60
C ILE A 104 -1.73 -5.00 23.13
N GLY A 105 -2.83 -5.25 23.85
CA GLY A 105 -2.84 -5.29 25.31
C GLY A 105 -1.92 -6.38 25.87
N GLN A 106 -1.99 -7.59 25.30
CA GLN A 106 -1.14 -8.73 25.69
C GLN A 106 0.34 -8.46 25.40
N LEU A 107 0.67 -7.96 24.21
CA LEU A 107 2.03 -7.61 23.82
C LEU A 107 2.61 -6.48 24.69
N THR A 108 1.79 -5.48 25.03
CA THR A 108 2.20 -4.41 25.94
C THR A 108 2.45 -4.93 27.35
N ALA A 109 1.59 -5.81 27.85
CA ALA A 109 1.80 -6.46 29.15
C ALA A 109 3.10 -7.28 29.17
N PHE A 110 3.36 -8.04 28.10
CA PHE A 110 4.60 -8.79 27.92
C PHE A 110 5.84 -7.87 28.00
N LEU A 111 5.89 -6.82 27.16
CA LEU A 111 7.00 -5.87 27.11
C LEU A 111 7.26 -5.17 28.46
N ASN A 112 6.21 -4.92 29.25
CA ASN A 112 6.35 -4.33 30.58
C ASN A 112 6.90 -5.32 31.63
N SER A 113 6.72 -6.62 31.40
CA SER A 113 7.09 -7.69 32.33
C SER A 113 8.40 -8.42 31.99
N HIS A 114 8.93 -8.22 30.77
CA HIS A 114 10.05 -8.97 30.23
C HIS A 114 11.27 -8.06 29.99
N PRO A 115 12.23 -7.99 30.93
CA PRO A 115 13.50 -7.29 30.71
C PRO A 115 14.24 -7.90 29.51
N THR A 116 14.99 -7.10 28.76
CA THR A 116 15.75 -7.62 27.63
C THR A 116 16.77 -8.65 28.10
N HIS A 117 16.93 -9.76 27.37
CA HIS A 117 17.90 -10.82 27.71
C HIS A 117 19.33 -10.27 27.85
N THR A 118 19.68 -9.24 27.08
CA THR A 118 20.96 -8.50 27.16
C THR A 118 21.18 -7.78 28.50
N GLN A 119 20.12 -7.46 29.25
CA GLN A 119 20.18 -6.87 30.57
C GLN A 119 20.35 -7.92 31.69
N ILE A 120 20.04 -9.19 31.41
CA ILE A 120 20.18 -10.30 32.37
C ILE A 120 21.60 -10.90 32.34
N TYR A 121 22.29 -10.83 31.20
CA TYR A 121 23.69 -11.28 31.07
C TYR A 121 24.56 -10.22 30.39
N PRO A 122 25.13 -9.27 31.15
CA PRO A 122 26.18 -8.41 30.62
C PRO A 122 27.43 -9.26 30.33
N ASN A 123 28.02 -9.07 29.13
CA ASN A 123 29.33 -9.64 28.78
C ASN A 123 30.41 -9.25 29.79
#